data_AF-N1MU05-F1
#
_entry.id   AF-N1MU05-F1
#
_cell.length_a   1.000
_cell.length_b   1.000
_cell.length_c   1.000
_cell.angle_alpha   90.00
_cell.angle_beta   90.00
_cell.angle_gamma   90.00
#
_symmetry.space_group_name_H-M   'P 1'
#
loop_
_entity.id
_entity.type
_entity.pdbx_description
1 polymer ?
#
loop_
_entity_poly.entity_id
_entity_poly.type
_entity_poly.pdbx_seq_one_letter_code
_entity_poly.pdbx_strand_id
1 'polypeptide(L)' 'MIQCELSDGKFLFVNMDRVVSVSSQKNGEITLGYLRHNDEITWVAIKRFQIIKTGTWY' A
#
# COMPACT_ATOMS: atom_id res chain seq x y z
N MET A 1 5.45 -5.74 -5.80
CA MET A 1 4.32 -4.79 -5.82
C MET A 1 3.47 -5.05 -4.59
N ILE A 2 2.86 -4.02 -3.98
CA ILE A 2 1.90 -4.19 -2.90
C ILE A 2 0.49 -3.88 -3.42
N GLN A 3 -0.45 -4.77 -3.16
CA GLN A 3 -1.88 -4.55 -3.36
C GLN A 3 -2.50 -4.20 -2.02
N CYS A 4 -3.26 -3.12 -1.98
CA CYS A 4 -3.91 -2.62 -0.78
C CYS A 4 -5.41 -2.51 -1.01
N GLU A 5 -6.21 -3.07 -0.11
CA GLU A 5 -7.66 -2.89 -0.10
C GLU A 5 -8.00 -1.67 0.75
N LEU A 6 -8.70 -0.71 0.15
CA LEU A 6 -9.17 0.51 0.77
C LEU A 6 -10.48 0.27 1.53
N SER A 7 -10.84 1.20 2.42
CA SER A 7 -12.08 1.11 3.20
C SER A 7 -13.35 1.05 2.35
N ASP A 8 -13.32 1.65 1.16
CA ASP A 8 -14.41 1.66 0.16
C ASP A 8 -14.43 0.41 -0.74
N GLY A 9 -13.57 -0.58 -0.48
CA GLY A 9 -13.49 -1.84 -1.23
C GLY A 9 -12.71 -1.74 -2.54
N LYS A 10 -12.15 -0.57 -2.87
CA LYS A 10 -11.27 -0.42 -4.03
C LYS A 10 -9.87 -0.96 -3.73
N PHE A 11 -9.16 -1.31 -4.80
CA PHE A 11 -7.77 -1.74 -4.70
C PHE A 11 -6.82 -0.65 -5.18
N LEU A 12 -5.79 -0.40 -4.39
CA LEU A 12 -4.66 0.44 -4.73
C LEU A 12 -3.43 -0.46 -4.94
N PHE A 13 -2.76 -0.29 -6.06
CA PHE A 13 -1.51 -0.98 -6.37
C PHE A 13 -0.37 0.01 -6.25
N VAL A 14 0.61 -0.29 -5.41
CA VAL A 14 1.78 0.57 -5.19
C VAL A 14 3.03 -0.23 -5.48
N ASN A 15 4.00 0.37 -6.16
CA ASN A 15 5.32 -0.25 -6.26
C ASN A 15 5.98 -0.25 -4.87
N MET A 16 6.58 -1.38 -4.51
CA MET A 16 7.19 -1.57 -3.20
C MET A 16 8.34 -0.56 -2.96
N ASP A 17 9.07 -0.19 -4.01
CA ASP A 17 10.12 0.83 -3.95
C ASP A 17 9.60 2.24 -3.61
N ARG A 18 8.30 2.47 -3.76
CA ARG A 18 7.64 3.75 -3.44
C ARG A 18 6.95 3.72 -2.07
N VAL A 19 6.92 2.59 -1.39
CA VAL A 19 6.33 2.48 -0.06
C VAL A 19 7.32 3.04 0.96
N VAL A 20 6.89 4.06 1.70
CA VAL A 20 7.70 4.71 2.74
C VAL A 20 7.44 4.08 4.11
N SER A 21 6.17 3.74 4.40
CA SER A 21 5.80 3.19 5.69
C SER A 21 4.48 2.42 5.63
N VAL A 22 4.39 1.37 6.46
CA VAL A 22 3.14 0.68 6.78
C VAL A 22 3.01 0.68 8.29
N SER A 23 1.99 1.35 8.82
CA SER A 23 1.75 1.43 10.26
C SER A 23 0.38 0.89 10.63
N SER A 24 0.30 0.20 11.76
CA SER A 24 -0.97 -0.20 12.37
C SER A 24 -1.25 0.71 13.56
N GLN A 25 -2.40 1.36 13.53
CA GLN A 25 -2.88 2.23 14.60
C GLN A 25 -3.55 1.39 15.69
N LYS A 26 -3.60 1.93 16.92
CA LYS A 26 -4.18 1.22 18.10
C LYS A 26 -5.67 0.86 17.94
N ASN A 27 -6.38 1.50 17.01
CA ASN A 27 -7.77 1.19 16.65
C ASN A 27 -7.91 0.04 15.64
N GLY A 28 -6.81 -0.57 15.19
CA GLY A 28 -6.80 -1.62 14.17
C GLY A 28 -6.80 -1.10 12.73
N GLU A 29 -6.82 0.22 12.49
CA GLU A 29 -6.62 0.76 11.15
C GLU A 29 -5.17 0.61 10.72
N ILE A 30 -4.96 0.23 9.47
CA ILE A 30 -3.63 0.17 8.86
C ILE A 30 -3.52 1.40 7.95
N THR A 31 -2.42 2.14 8.05
CA THR A 31 -2.12 3.28 7.18
C THR A 31 -0.91 2.97 6.33
N LEU A 32 -1.02 3.22 5.02
CA LEU A 32 0.06 3.10 4.06
C LEU A 32 0.54 4.49 3.66
N GLY A 33 1.83 4.77 3.84
CA GLY A 33 2.50 5.94 3.28
C GLY A 33 3.28 5.55 2.04
N TYR A 34 3.01 6.20 0.90
CA TYR A 34 3.73 5.96 -0.36
C TYR A 34 3.97 7.23 -1.17
N LEU A 35 5.01 7.20 -2.00
CA LEU A 35 5.37 8.29 -2.91
C LEU A 35 4.51 8.25 -4.18
N ARG A 36 3.89 9.39 -4.50
CA ARG A 36 3.26 9.64 -5.80
C ARG A 36 4.29 10.02 -6.85
N HIS A 37 3.83 10.18 -8.10
CA HIS A 37 4.69 10.53 -9.23
C HIS A 37 5.41 11.88 -9.11
N ASN A 38 4.94 12.76 -8.25
CA ASN A 38 5.51 14.08 -7.95
C ASN A 38 6.40 14.06 -6.69
N ASP A 39 6.83 12.88 -6.23
CA ASP A 39 7.59 12.67 -4.98
C ASP A 39 6.86 13.14 -3.71
N GLU A 40 5.56 13.38 -3.80
CA GLU A 40 4.73 13.71 -2.64
C GLU A 40 4.34 12.44 -1.88
N ILE A 41 4.52 12.47 -0.56
CA ILE A 41 4.10 11.37 0.32
C ILE A 41 2.59 11.45 0.53
N THR A 42 1.87 10.46 0.04
CA THR A 42 0.45 10.28 0.29
C THR A 42 0.22 9.20 1.34
N TRP A 43 -0.65 9.50 2.30
CA TRP A 43 -1.08 8.57 3.33
C TRP A 43 -2.49 8.08 3.04
N VAL A 44 -2.73 6.78 3.15
CA VAL A 44 -4.04 6.20 2.90
C VAL A 44 -4.37 5.11 3.92
N ALA A 45 -5.59 5.14 4.43
CA ALA A 45 -6.11 4.08 5.29
C ALA A 45 -6.46 2.86 4.44
N ILE A 46 -5.96 1.69 4.84
CA ILE A 46 -6.14 0.41 4.18
C ILE A 46 -6.68 -0.61 5.19
N LYS A 47 -7.52 -1.53 4.72
CA LYS A 47 -8.05 -2.64 5.51
C LYS A 47 -7.05 -3.78 5.58
N ARG A 48 -6.45 -4.11 4.44
CA ARG A 48 -5.45 -5.17 4.29
C ARG A 48 -4.52 -4.87 3.14
N PHE A 49 -3.35 -5.50 3.17
CA PHE A 49 -2.42 -5.47 2.06
C PHE A 49 -1.86 -6.87 1.78
N GLN A 50 -1.46 -7.09 0.54
CA GLN A 50 -0.80 -8.32 0.10
C GLN A 50 0.40 -7.95 -0.77
N ILE A 51 1.56 -8.56 -0.47
CA ILE A 51 2.74 -8.43 -1.32
C ILE A 51 2.56 -9.38 -2.51
N ILE A 52 2.49 -8.81 -3.71
CA ILE A 52 2.48 -9.55 -4.96
C ILE A 52 3.94 -9.72 -5.39
N LYS A 53 4.43 -10.96 -5.31
CA LYS A 53 5.68 -11.36 -5.97
C LYS A 53 5.45 -11.33 -7.47
N THR A 54 6.18 -10.50 -8.19
CA THR A 54 6.28 -10.59 -9.65
C THR A 54 7.10 -11.84 -9.95
N GLY A 55 6.41 -12.94 -10.26
CA GLY A 55 7.07 -14.19 -10.64
C GLY A 55 7.74 -14.04 -12.00
N THR A 56 9.01 -14.43 -12.06
CA THR A 56 9.68 -14.79 -13.32
C THR A 56 8.96 -16.01 -13.88
N TRP A 57 8.31 -15.85 -15.03
CA TRP A 57 7.79 -16.99 -15.79
C TRP A 57 9.00 -17.71 -16.41
N TYR A 58 9.20 -18.98 -16.04
CA TYR A 58 10.17 -19.88 -16.68
C TYR A 58 9.55 -20.51 -17.93
#